data_AF-A0A2W6I3W8-F1
#
_entry.id   AF-A0A2W6I3W8-F1
#
_cell.length_a   1.000
_cell.length_b   1.000
_cell.length_c   1.000
_cell.angle_alpha   90.00
_cell.angle_beta   90.00
_cell.angle_gamma   90.00
#
_symmetry.space_group_name_H-M   'P 1'
#
loop_
_entity.id
_entity.type
_entity.pdbx_description
1 polymer ?
#
loop_
_entity_poly.entity_id
_entity_poly.type
_entity_poly.pdbx_seq_one_letter_code
_entity_poly.pdbx_strand_id
1 'polypeptide(L)'
;MRTGMKLGLSLAAVLSSLPLMIGTGNGYFILLLLIGLPAVILFWFDLGRELRAIPSPTRTERALGLAMGVPQVLFGLLCAGIGLLLVAWILYNLLIEHQSQFRIPSLPAFAVGPMMIVVGLGWARTAFRRAALEQDDPEQDDPEQDIPD
;
A
#
# COMPACT_ATOMS: atom_id res chain seq x y z
N MET A 1 -18.42 -6.35 -8.19
CA MET A 1 -18.60 -6.51 -6.73
C MET A 1 -18.00 -5.30 -6.02
N ARG A 2 -18.78 -4.60 -5.18
CA ARG A 2 -18.35 -3.42 -4.39
C ARG A 2 -17.14 -3.76 -3.51
N THR A 3 -16.15 -2.87 -3.42
CA THR A 3 -14.91 -3.04 -2.63
C THR A 3 -15.19 -3.32 -1.15
N GLY A 4 -16.25 -2.73 -0.59
CA GLY A 4 -16.73 -3.06 0.76
C GLY A 4 -17.13 -4.52 0.96
N MET A 5 -17.64 -5.21 -0.08
CA MET A 5 -17.98 -6.64 0.01
C MET A 5 -16.73 -7.52 -0.02
N LYS A 6 -15.69 -7.12 -0.75
CA LYS A 6 -14.39 -7.81 -0.76
C LYS A 6 -13.68 -7.65 0.59
N LEU A 7 -13.72 -6.45 1.17
CA LEU A 7 -13.22 -6.20 2.53
C LEU A 7 -13.96 -7.06 3.55
N GLY A 8 -15.30 -7.06 3.51
CA GLY A 8 -16.13 -7.87 4.41
C GLY A 8 -15.80 -9.37 4.33
N LEU A 9 -15.62 -9.90 3.11
CA LEU A 9 -15.24 -11.30 2.91
C LEU A 9 -13.84 -11.61 3.45
N SER A 10 -12.86 -10.73 3.19
CA SER A 10 -11.50 -10.91 3.72
C SER A 10 -11.44 -10.81 5.25
N LEU A 11 -12.24 -9.92 5.84
CA LEU A 11 -12.34 -9.76 7.29
C LEU A 11 -13.00 -10.99 7.92
N ALA A 12 -14.04 -11.53 7.29
CA ALA A 12 -14.66 -12.77 7.72
C ALA A 12 -13.64 -13.92 7.69
N ALA A 13 -12.83 -14.05 6.63
CA ALA A 13 -11.80 -15.07 6.54
C ALA A 13 -10.75 -14.98 7.67
N VAL A 14 -10.30 -13.77 8.02
CA VAL A 14 -9.37 -13.55 9.14
C VAL A 14 -10.03 -13.83 10.48
N LEU A 15 -11.26 -13.36 10.70
CA LEU A 15 -11.97 -13.59 11.96
C LEU A 15 -12.32 -15.07 12.17
N SER A 16 -12.59 -15.80 11.08
CA SER A 16 -12.83 -17.24 11.10
C SER A 16 -11.56 -18.08 11.30
N SER A 17 -10.36 -17.53 11.11
CA SER A 17 -9.12 -18.31 11.25
C SER A 17 -8.87 -18.74 12.71
N LEU A 18 -9.17 -17.87 13.68
CA LEU A 18 -8.95 -18.13 15.12
C LEU A 18 -9.88 -19.22 15.68
N PRO A 19 -11.20 -19.18 15.45
CA PRO A 19 -12.11 -20.27 15.80
C PRO A 19 -11.74 -21.58 15.10
N LEU A 20 -11.26 -21.54 13.85
CA LEU A 20 -10.80 -22.73 13.14
C LEU A 20 -9.59 -23.36 13.82
N MET A 21 -8.63 -22.56 14.29
CA MET A 21 -7.48 -23.02 15.09
C MET A 21 -7.95 -23.72 16.37
N ILE A 22 -8.85 -23.09 17.12
CA ILE A 22 -9.35 -23.59 18.41
C ILE A 22 -10.21 -24.85 18.21
N GLY A 23 -11.05 -24.88 17.18
CA GLY A 23 -12.00 -25.97 16.93
C GLY A 23 -11.40 -27.20 16.25
N THR A 24 -10.37 -27.03 15.40
CA THR A 24 -9.77 -28.15 14.66
C THR A 24 -8.40 -28.58 15.19
N GLY A 25 -7.71 -27.73 15.95
CA GLY A 25 -6.34 -27.97 16.41
C GLY A 25 -5.32 -28.14 15.28
N ASN A 26 -5.69 -27.83 14.04
CA ASN A 26 -4.92 -28.14 12.84
C ASN A 26 -4.38 -26.86 12.18
N GLY A 27 -3.24 -26.97 11.49
CA GLY A 27 -2.49 -25.84 10.93
C GLY A 27 -3.17 -25.10 9.77
N TYR A 28 -4.31 -25.57 9.27
CA TYR A 28 -4.99 -24.97 8.11
C TYR A 28 -5.48 -23.54 8.34
N PHE A 29 -5.62 -23.08 9.59
CA PHE A 29 -5.91 -21.68 9.90
C PHE A 29 -4.87 -20.71 9.32
N ILE A 30 -3.62 -21.16 9.17
CA ILE A 30 -2.53 -20.36 8.61
C ILE A 30 -2.80 -19.97 7.16
N LEU A 31 -3.51 -20.80 6.37
CA LEU A 31 -3.83 -20.47 4.98
C LEU A 31 -4.82 -19.30 4.91
N LEU A 32 -5.85 -19.32 5.77
CA LEU A 32 -6.80 -18.22 5.90
C LEU A 32 -6.13 -16.94 6.40
N LEU A 33 -5.19 -17.06 7.32
CA LEU A 33 -4.41 -15.92 7.81
C LEU A 33 -3.50 -15.35 6.70
N LEU A 34 -2.75 -16.22 6.02
CA LEU A 34 -1.75 -15.84 5.02
C LEU A 34 -2.36 -15.14 3.81
N ILE A 35 -3.57 -15.52 3.42
CA ILE A 35 -4.28 -14.91 2.28
C ILE A 35 -5.21 -13.78 2.77
N GLY A 36 -5.94 -14.02 3.85
CA GLY A 36 -6.92 -13.08 4.39
C GLY A 36 -6.29 -11.81 4.90
N LEU A 37 -5.14 -11.88 5.60
CA LEU A 37 -4.50 -10.71 6.18
C LEU A 37 -3.99 -9.72 5.10
N PRO A 38 -3.20 -10.14 4.08
CA PRO A 38 -2.85 -9.26 2.98
C PRO A 38 -4.07 -8.71 2.24
N ALA A 39 -5.10 -9.55 2.02
CA ALA A 39 -6.33 -9.12 1.36
C ALA A 39 -7.07 -8.03 2.16
N VAL A 40 -7.21 -8.19 3.48
CA VAL A 40 -7.80 -7.18 4.36
C VAL A 40 -7.01 -5.88 4.28
N ILE A 41 -5.68 -5.94 4.34
CA ILE A 41 -4.81 -4.76 4.26
C ILE A 41 -5.01 -4.04 2.91
N LEU A 42 -4.99 -4.78 1.80
CA LEU A 42 -5.18 -4.22 0.47
C LEU A 42 -6.58 -3.61 0.29
N PHE A 43 -7.64 -4.32 0.70
CA PHE A 43 -9.01 -3.82 0.57
C PHE A 43 -9.29 -2.65 1.54
N TRP A 44 -8.63 -2.60 2.68
CA TRP A 44 -8.69 -1.45 3.59
C TRP A 44 -8.12 -0.19 2.93
N PHE A 45 -6.96 -0.31 2.28
CA PHE A 45 -6.37 0.80 1.53
C PHE A 45 -7.21 1.20 0.32
N ASP A 46 -7.78 0.23 -0.40
CA ASP A 46 -8.62 0.49 -1.57
C ASP A 46 -9.91 1.22 -1.17
N LEU A 47 -10.56 0.81 -0.08
CA LEU A 47 -11.72 1.50 0.48
C LEU A 47 -11.38 2.93 0.94
N GLY A 48 -10.23 3.11 1.59
CA GLY A 48 -9.73 4.43 1.97
C GLY A 48 -9.49 5.34 0.76
N ARG A 49 -9.03 4.77 -0.36
CA ARG A 49 -8.82 5.47 -1.63
C ARG A 49 -10.16 5.83 -2.29
N GLU A 50 -11.12 4.91 -2.33
CA GLU A 50 -12.48 5.18 -2.84
C GLU A 50 -13.17 6.32 -2.07
N LEU A 51 -13.08 6.32 -0.74
CA LEU A 51 -13.63 7.40 0.11
C LEU A 51 -12.99 8.77 -0.19
N ARG A 52 -11.70 8.79 -0.55
CA ARG A 52 -10.98 10.02 -0.94
C ARG A 52 -11.26 10.47 -2.37
N ALA A 53 -11.81 9.60 -3.21
CA ALA A 53 -12.15 9.87 -4.61
C ALA A 53 -13.56 10.48 -4.79
N ILE A 54 -14.38 10.52 -3.73
CA ILE A 54 -15.72 11.12 -3.75
C ILE A 54 -15.60 12.62 -4.08
N PRO A 55 -16.32 13.17 -5.09
CA PRO A 55 -16.21 14.57 -5.51
C PRO A 55 -16.62 15.59 -4.44
N SER A 56 -17.63 15.27 -3.63
CA SER A 56 -18.17 16.12 -2.57
C SER A 56 -18.34 15.33 -1.26
N PRO A 57 -17.24 14.96 -0.58
CA PRO A 57 -17.30 14.12 0.61
C PRO A 57 -17.82 14.91 1.80
N THR A 58 -18.68 14.28 2.59
CA THR A 58 -19.07 14.77 3.91
C THR A 58 -17.86 14.83 4.86
N ARG A 59 -17.96 15.60 5.96
CA ARG A 59 -16.86 15.71 6.95
C ARG A 59 -16.45 14.34 7.49
N THR A 60 -17.41 13.43 7.68
CA THR A 60 -17.21 12.07 8.16
C THR A 60 -16.49 11.20 7.13
N GLU A 61 -16.89 11.23 5.86
CA GLU A 61 -16.22 10.49 4.78
C GLU A 61 -14.78 10.95 4.58
N ARG A 62 -14.53 12.26 4.66
CA ARG A 62 -13.18 12.83 4.57
C ARG A 62 -12.30 12.39 5.75
N ALA A 63 -12.84 12.40 6.97
CA ALA A 63 -12.12 11.95 8.16
C ALA A 63 -11.82 10.45 8.10
N LEU A 64 -12.78 9.64 7.64
CA LEU A 64 -12.63 8.18 7.51
C LEU A 64 -11.61 7.82 6.42
N GLY A 65 -11.67 8.47 5.26
CA GLY A 65 -10.70 8.29 4.17
C GLY A 65 -9.28 8.66 4.60
N LEU A 66 -9.11 9.71 5.43
CA LEU A 66 -7.82 10.08 6.01
C LEU A 66 -7.34 9.04 7.02
N ALA A 67 -8.20 8.65 7.98
CA ALA A 67 -7.87 7.66 9.01
C ALA A 67 -7.46 6.31 8.39
N MET A 68 -8.13 5.87 7.32
CA MET A 68 -7.78 4.66 6.58
C MET A 68 -6.43 4.77 5.84
N GLY A 69 -5.99 5.99 5.48
CA GLY A 69 -4.69 6.24 4.87
C GLY A 69 -3.52 6.32 5.86
N VAL A 70 -3.77 6.61 7.14
CA VAL A 70 -2.69 6.77 8.14
C VAL A 70 -1.82 5.52 8.28
N PRO A 71 -2.36 4.30 8.41
CA PRO A 71 -1.52 3.09 8.49
C PRO A 71 -0.67 2.89 7.22
N GLN A 72 -1.21 3.25 6.06
CA GLN A 72 -0.51 3.16 4.77
C GLN A 72 0.72 4.08 4.73
N VAL A 73 0.56 5.30 5.23
CA VAL A 73 1.63 6.31 5.30
C VAL A 73 2.71 5.89 6.30
N LEU A 74 2.30 5.47 7.49
CA LEU A 74 3.22 5.02 8.54
C LEU A 74 4.04 3.82 8.05
N PHE A 75 3.40 2.86 7.38
CA PHE A 75 4.10 1.71 6.80
C PHE A 75 5.12 2.13 5.73
N GLY A 76 4.71 3.00 4.79
CA GLY A 76 5.61 3.51 3.75
C GLY A 76 6.81 4.27 4.32
N LEU A 77 6.59 5.15 5.30
CA LEU A 77 7.64 5.89 5.99
C LEU A 77 8.57 4.99 6.79
N LEU A 78 8.04 3.97 7.47
CA LEU A 78 8.84 3.02 8.22
C LEU A 78 9.73 2.19 7.28
N CYS A 79 9.18 1.74 6.15
CA CYS A 79 9.95 1.06 5.10
C CYS A 79 11.09 1.96 4.58
N ALA A 80 10.80 3.24 4.30
CA ALA A 80 11.82 4.18 3.86
C ALA A 80 12.88 4.46 4.93
N GLY A 81 12.48 4.58 6.20
CA GLY A 81 13.40 4.76 7.33
C GLY A 81 14.34 3.58 7.52
N ILE A 82 13.84 2.34 7.41
CA ILE A 82 14.67 1.13 7.46
C ILE A 82 15.63 1.09 6.27
N GLY A 83 15.15 1.42 5.06
CA GLY A 83 16.01 1.49 3.88
C GLY A 83 17.14 2.50 4.04
N LEU A 84 16.86 3.67 4.60
CA LEU A 84 17.86 4.70 4.89
C LEU A 84 18.89 4.23 5.93
N LEU A 85 18.42 3.58 7.01
CA LEU A 85 19.30 3.03 8.03
C LEU A 85 20.24 1.97 7.46
N LEU A 86 19.75 1.11 6.57
CA LEU A 86 20.57 0.12 5.86
C LEU A 86 21.63 0.77 4.98
N VAL A 87 21.25 1.79 4.19
CA VAL A 87 22.21 2.52 3.33
C VAL A 87 23.28 3.19 4.18
N ALA A 88 22.89 3.86 5.26
CA ALA A 88 23.84 4.51 6.18
C ALA A 88 24.78 3.50 6.84
N TRP A 89 24.25 2.36 7.29
CA TRP A 89 25.03 1.27 7.88
C TRP A 89 26.06 0.68 6.89
N ILE A 90 25.64 0.44 5.65
CA ILE A 90 26.52 -0.07 4.60
C ILE A 90 27.63 0.94 4.28
N LEU A 91 27.29 2.22 4.10
CA LEU A 91 28.26 3.28 3.84
C LEU A 91 29.23 3.47 5.00
N TYR A 92 28.76 3.42 6.25
CA TYR A 92 29.62 3.49 7.43
C TYR A 92 30.66 2.37 7.44
N ASN A 93 30.25 1.13 7.17
CA ASN A 93 31.14 -0.02 7.15
C ASN A 93 32.11 -0.06 5.96
N LEU A 94 31.75 0.60 4.85
CA LEU A 94 32.60 0.73 3.66
C LEU A 94 33.63 1.85 3.78
N LEU A 95 33.26 2.99 4.40
CA LEU A 95 34.04 4.22 4.35
C LEU A 95 34.76 4.56 5.66
N ILE A 96 34.25 4.13 6.80
CA ILE A 96 34.74 4.56 8.12
C ILE A 96 35.36 3.37 8.87
N GLU A 97 34.55 2.37 9.21
CA GLU A 97 34.99 1.29 10.09
C GLU A 97 34.37 -0.05 9.69
N HIS A 98 35.22 -0.95 9.22
CA HIS A 98 34.80 -2.28 8.80
C HIS A 98 34.58 -3.19 10.01
N GLN A 99 33.32 -3.45 10.35
CA GLN A 99 32.98 -4.38 11.41
C GLN A 99 33.18 -5.83 10.97
N SER A 100 33.60 -6.71 11.88
CA SER A 100 33.87 -8.14 11.58
C SER A 100 32.64 -8.92 11.08
N GLN A 101 31.45 -8.40 11.35
CA GLN A 101 30.16 -8.96 10.95
C GLN A 101 29.73 -8.51 9.54
N PHE A 102 30.35 -7.45 9.02
CA PHE A 102 29.98 -6.86 7.74
C PHE A 102 30.59 -7.67 6.60
N ARG A 103 29.73 -8.20 5.74
CA ARG A 103 30.13 -8.79 4.47
C ARG A 103 29.79 -7.81 3.37
N ILE A 104 30.70 -7.63 2.43
CA ILE A 104 30.46 -6.79 1.26
C ILE A 104 29.19 -7.31 0.57
N PRO A 105 28.11 -6.50 0.50
CA PRO A 105 26.86 -6.95 -0.04
C PRO A 105 26.98 -7.20 -1.55
N SER A 106 26.28 -8.22 -2.05
CA SER A 106 26.08 -8.40 -3.49
C SER A 106 25.25 -7.23 -4.06
N LEU A 107 25.32 -7.01 -5.38
CA LEU A 107 24.54 -5.96 -6.04
C LEU A 107 23.05 -5.95 -5.66
N PRO A 108 22.33 -7.09 -5.66
CA PRO A 108 20.94 -7.12 -5.21
C PRO A 108 20.77 -6.71 -3.76
N ALA A 109 21.64 -7.18 -2.85
CA ALA A 109 21.59 -6.85 -1.44
C ALA A 109 21.86 -5.36 -1.18
N PHE A 110 22.77 -4.75 -1.93
CA PHE A 110 23.05 -3.32 -1.88
C PHE A 110 21.84 -2.49 -2.36
N ALA A 111 21.12 -2.97 -3.38
CA ALA A 111 19.96 -2.29 -3.94
C ALA A 111 18.72 -2.33 -3.01
N VAL A 112 18.65 -3.24 -2.04
CA VAL A 112 17.50 -3.35 -1.11
C VAL A 112 17.22 -2.05 -0.38
N GLY A 113 18.25 -1.43 0.21
CA GLY A 113 18.10 -0.18 0.96
C GLY A 113 17.50 0.96 0.12
N PRO A 114 18.13 1.33 -1.01
CA PRO A 114 17.60 2.34 -1.93
C PRO A 114 16.20 2.00 -2.46
N MET A 115 15.94 0.73 -2.78
CA MET A 115 14.63 0.30 -3.29
C MET A 115 13.54 0.44 -2.22
N MET A 116 13.82 0.08 -0.97
CA MET A 116 12.91 0.31 0.16
C MET A 116 12.60 1.80 0.38
N ILE A 117 13.57 2.69 0.19
CA ILE A 117 13.35 4.13 0.27
C ILE A 117 12.38 4.60 -0.82
N VAL A 118 12.68 4.28 -2.08
CA VAL A 118 11.88 4.73 -3.22
C VAL A 118 10.46 4.17 -3.17
N VAL A 119 10.33 2.85 -2.92
CA VAL A 119 9.03 2.18 -2.84
C VAL A 119 8.26 2.65 -1.61
N GLY A 120 8.90 2.77 -0.44
CA GLY A 120 8.27 3.22 0.80
C GLY A 120 7.72 4.64 0.69
N LEU A 121 8.51 5.57 0.14
CA LEU A 121 8.07 6.96 -0.09
C LEU A 121 6.98 7.05 -1.17
N GLY A 122 7.11 6.30 -2.26
CA GLY A 122 6.10 6.20 -3.31
C GLY A 122 4.77 5.72 -2.74
N TRP A 123 4.81 4.67 -1.92
CA TRP A 123 3.65 4.13 -1.24
C TRP A 123 3.02 5.13 -0.26
N ALA A 124 3.82 5.80 0.57
CA ALA A 124 3.33 6.83 1.48
C ALA A 124 2.65 7.99 0.73
N ARG A 125 3.19 8.39 -0.43
CA ARG A 125 2.61 9.45 -1.27
C ARG A 125 1.27 9.05 -1.86
N THR A 126 1.07 7.79 -2.25
CA THR A 126 -0.21 7.32 -2.80
C THR A 126 -1.36 7.42 -1.80
N ALA A 127 -1.09 7.38 -0.49
CA ALA A 127 -2.10 7.53 0.54
C ALA A 127 -2.67 8.97 0.62
N PHE A 128 -1.98 9.97 0.05
CA PHE A 128 -2.44 11.36 0.04
C PHE A 128 -2.92 11.84 -1.34
N ARG A 129 -2.63 11.08 -2.40
CA ARG A 129 -3.07 11.45 -3.75
C ARG A 129 -4.58 11.28 -3.86
N ARG A 130 -5.31 12.40 -3.99
CA ARG A 130 -6.72 12.37 -4.42
C ARG A 130 -6.75 11.83 -5.85
N ALA A 131 -7.72 10.97 -6.16
CA ALA A 131 -7.94 10.39 -7.50
C ALA A 131 -8.39 11.43 -8.56
N ALA A 132 -8.16 12.73 -8.32
CA ALA A 132 -8.67 13.84 -9.12
C ALA A 132 -7.85 14.11 -10.40
N LEU A 133 -7.06 13.16 -10.90
CA LEU A 133 -6.21 13.35 -12.09
C LEU A 133 -6.34 12.22 -13.13
N GLU A 134 -7.36 11.35 -13.02
CA GLU A 134 -7.66 10.34 -14.05
C GLU A 134 -8.93 10.68 -14.86
N GLN A 135 -9.33 11.95 -14.83
CA GLN A 135 -10.48 12.47 -15.58
C GLN A 135 -10.10 13.74 -16.36
N ASP A 136 -8.83 13.86 -16.78
CA ASP A 136 -8.50 14.61 -18.00
C ASP A 136 -8.66 13.62 -19.16
N ASP A 137 -9.92 13.45 -19.53
CA ASP A 137 -10.36 12.85 -20.78
C ASP A 137 -10.04 13.87 -21.88
N PRO A 138 -9.15 13.59 -22.85
CA PRO A 138 -9.16 14.34 -24.09
C PRO A 138 -10.30 13.78 -24.96
N GLU A 139 -11.54 13.88 -24.48
CA GLU A 139 -12.73 13.79 -25.31
C GLU A 139 -13.03 15.21 -25.83
N GLN A 140 -12.14 15.72 -26.69
CA GLN A 140 -12.32 16.97 -27.43
C GLN A 140 -11.62 16.84 -28.79
N ASP A 141 -12.37 16.38 -29.78
CA ASP A 141 -12.54 17.04 -31.09
C ASP A 141 -13.18 16.05 -32.08
N ASP A 142 -14.51 15.92 -32.02
CA ASP A 142 -15.33 16.00 -33.24
C ASP A 142 -16.79 16.27 -32.85
N PRO A 143 -17.24 17.52 -33.01
CA PRO A 143 -18.40 17.70 -33.88
C PRO A 143 -18.40 19.07 -34.55
N GLU A 144 -18.05 19.16 -35.84
CA GLU A 144 -18.58 20.16 -36.80
C GLU A 144 -17.76 20.13 -38.11
N GLN A 145 -18.05 19.17 -38.99
CA GLN A 145 -17.99 19.43 -40.43
C GLN A 145 -19.42 19.59 -40.95
N ASP A 146 -19.94 20.78 -40.65
CA ASP A 146 -21.03 21.44 -41.37
C ASP A 146 -20.52 21.77 -42.78
N ILE A 147 -20.95 21.01 -43.80
CA ILE A 147 -21.03 21.52 -45.18
C ILE A 147 -22.35 21.00 -45.77
N PRO A 148 -23.34 21.86 -46.02
CA PRO A 148 -24.56 21.48 -46.74
C PRO A 148 -24.30 21.39 -48.25
N ASP A 149 -25.10 20.53 -48.90
CA ASP A 149 -25.25 20.18 -50.32
C ASP A 149 -24.57 21.03 -51.41
#